data_AF-A0A256BFD8-F1
#
_entry.id   AF-A0A256BFD8-F1
#
_cell.length_a   1.000
_cell.length_b   1.000
_cell.length_c   1.000
_cell.angle_alpha   90.00
_cell.angle_beta   90.00
_cell.angle_gamma   90.00
#
_symmetry.space_group_name_H-M   'P 1'
#
loop_
_entity.id
_entity.type
_entity.pdbx_description
1 polymer ?
#
loop_
_entity_poly.entity_id
_entity_poly.type
_entity_poly.pdbx_seq_one_letter_code
_entity_poly.pdbx_strand_id
1 'polypeptide(L)'
;MISNRFSRLSTIAWRCQICLYLFLALLSGALLPIQASFNAQLARSLNSVPLAADISYIVGTLVLIALIATQKFGHPDWSAIAKAPKWSLIGGVLGTWYICSSTYFTSVLGTTLTLGLVVGGQSLAGIIVDHYGWLDLPTHRLTRNRRFAIGLLIVAIFFLAQS
;
A
#
# COMPACT_ATOMS: atom_id res chain seq x y z
N MET A 1 3.53 43.87 12.80
CA MET A 1 4.62 43.07 12.20
C MET A 1 4.74 41.63 12.76
N ILE A 2 4.21 41.34 13.96
CA ILE A 2 4.31 40.01 14.63
C ILE A 2 3.23 39.00 14.14
N SER A 3 2.03 39.46 13.75
CA SER A 3 0.94 38.56 13.30
C SER A 3 1.25 37.79 12.00
N ASN A 4 1.96 38.40 11.05
CA ASN A 4 2.38 37.75 9.81
C ASN A 4 3.44 36.66 10.01
N ARG A 5 4.14 36.67 11.15
CA ARG A 5 5.19 35.67 11.44
C ARG A 5 4.57 34.36 11.97
N PHE A 6 3.51 34.45 12.77
CA PHE A 6 2.77 33.30 13.28
C PHE A 6 1.97 32.56 12.20
N SER A 7 1.32 33.28 11.28
CA SER A 7 0.61 32.66 10.15
C SER A 7 1.54 31.99 9.14
N ARG A 8 2.75 32.54 8.93
CA ARG A 8 3.78 31.89 8.11
C ARG A 8 4.34 30.64 8.79
N LEU A 9 4.56 30.65 10.11
CA LEU A 9 5.08 29.49 10.83
C LEU A 9 4.08 28.32 10.83
N SER A 10 2.77 28.59 10.97
CA SER A 10 1.75 27.53 10.84
C SER A 10 1.65 26.99 9.41
N THR A 11 1.79 27.87 8.40
CA THR A 11 1.81 27.45 6.99
C THR A 11 3.05 26.62 6.65
N ILE A 12 4.23 26.99 7.18
CA ILE A 12 5.47 26.22 6.99
C ILE A 12 5.38 24.88 7.71
N ALA A 13 4.92 24.86 8.96
CA ALA A 13 4.75 23.63 9.73
C ALA A 13 3.79 22.65 9.02
N TRP A 14 2.66 23.16 8.51
CA TRP A 14 1.70 22.37 7.74
C TRP A 14 2.30 21.80 6.45
N ARG A 15 3.08 22.61 5.70
CA ARG A 15 3.78 22.15 4.49
C ARG A 15 4.83 21.09 4.81
N CYS A 16 5.62 21.27 5.86
CA CYS A 16 6.60 20.29 6.32
C CYS A 16 5.92 18.97 6.73
N GLN A 17 4.78 19.05 7.40
CA GLN A 17 4.00 17.87 7.81
C GLN A 17 3.46 17.10 6.60
N ILE A 18 2.94 17.79 5.58
CA ILE A 18 2.51 17.12 4.34
C ILE A 18 3.68 16.48 3.63
N CYS A 19 4.81 17.18 3.49
CA CYS A 19 6.01 16.62 2.86
C CYS A 19 6.48 15.36 3.61
N LEU A 20 6.42 15.36 4.94
CA LEU A 20 6.73 14.20 5.75
C LEU A 20 5.78 13.03 5.47
N TYR A 21 4.47 13.27 5.40
CA TYR A 21 3.50 12.22 5.08
C TYR A 21 3.67 11.65 3.66
N LEU A 22 3.92 12.51 2.68
CA LEU A 22 4.22 12.08 1.32
C LEU A 22 5.51 11.26 1.26
N PHE A 23 6.54 11.68 1.99
CA PHE A 23 7.79 10.93 2.08
C PHE A 23 7.61 9.57 2.75
N LEU A 24 6.88 9.48 3.86
CA LEU A 24 6.61 8.22 4.54
C LEU A 24 5.76 7.28 3.69
N ALA A 25 4.77 7.80 2.95
CA ALA A 25 3.98 7.02 2.00
C ALA A 25 4.80 6.53 0.79
N LEU A 26 5.75 7.35 0.30
CA LEU A 26 6.68 6.92 -0.72
C LEU A 26 7.62 5.83 -0.20
N LEU A 27 8.14 6.01 1.03
CA LEU A 27 9.03 5.06 1.68
C LEU A 27 8.35 3.71 1.91
N SER A 28 7.08 3.68 2.33
CA SER A 28 6.34 2.43 2.50
C SER A 28 6.22 1.66 1.18
N GLY A 29 5.96 2.35 0.06
CA GLY A 29 5.98 1.76 -1.28
C GLY A 29 7.36 1.27 -1.70
N ALA A 30 8.41 2.03 -1.40
CA ALA A 30 9.80 1.69 -1.73
C ALA A 30 10.33 0.43 -1.01
N LEU A 31 9.68 0.00 0.08
CA LEU A 31 10.01 -1.24 0.80
C LEU A 31 9.37 -2.49 0.17
N LEU A 32 8.32 -2.35 -0.64
CA LEU A 32 7.65 -3.50 -1.27
C LEU A 32 8.56 -4.34 -2.20
N PRO A 33 9.47 -3.75 -3.02
CA PRO A 33 10.48 -4.51 -3.77
C PRO A 33 11.35 -5.41 -2.90
N ILE A 34 11.76 -4.91 -1.73
CA ILE A 34 12.60 -5.65 -0.79
C ILE A 34 11.80 -6.81 -0.19
N GLN A 35 10.57 -6.55 0.23
CA GLN A 35 9.65 -7.57 0.75
C GLN A 35 9.40 -8.68 -0.28
N ALA A 36 9.06 -8.32 -1.53
CA ALA A 36 8.84 -9.28 -2.61
C ALA A 36 10.09 -10.15 -2.87
N SER A 37 11.27 -9.54 -2.81
CA SER A 37 12.55 -10.24 -2.98
C SER A 37 12.87 -11.19 -1.83
N PHE A 38 12.56 -10.83 -0.58
CA PHE A 38 12.69 -11.73 0.57
C PHE A 38 11.73 -12.91 0.48
N ASN A 39 10.45 -12.65 0.16
CA ASN A 39 9.46 -13.71 -0.01
C ASN A 39 9.83 -14.65 -1.17
N ALA A 40 10.33 -14.12 -2.29
CA ALA A 40 10.75 -14.94 -3.43
C ALA A 40 11.96 -15.82 -3.11
N GLN A 41 12.90 -15.33 -2.29
CA GLN A 41 14.00 -16.15 -1.79
C GLN A 41 13.50 -17.25 -0.86
N LEU A 42 12.66 -16.90 0.12
CA LEU A 42 12.08 -17.87 1.06
C LEU A 42 11.25 -18.93 0.34
N ALA A 43 10.45 -18.53 -0.66
CA ALA A 43 9.65 -19.44 -1.49
C ALA A 43 10.52 -20.44 -2.25
N ARG A 44 11.67 -20.01 -2.77
CA ARG A 44 12.65 -20.90 -3.42
C ARG A 44 13.28 -21.86 -2.42
N SER A 45 13.67 -21.40 -1.23
CA SER A 45 14.24 -22.25 -0.18
C SER A 45 13.25 -23.32 0.30
N LEU A 46 11.96 -22.99 0.34
CA LEU A 46 10.89 -23.88 0.81
C LEU A 46 10.20 -24.65 -0.31
N ASN A 47 10.50 -24.37 -1.57
CA ASN A 47 9.77 -24.85 -2.75
C ASN A 47 8.25 -24.63 -2.67
N SER A 48 7.81 -23.54 -2.01
CA SER A 48 6.39 -23.25 -1.80
C SER A 48 6.14 -21.76 -1.57
N VAL A 49 5.45 -21.13 -2.53
CA VAL A 49 5.03 -19.71 -2.43
C VAL A 49 4.03 -19.48 -1.30
N PRO A 50 2.96 -20.31 -1.14
CA PRO A 50 2.02 -20.11 -0.04
C PRO A 50 2.68 -20.26 1.33
N LEU A 51 3.58 -21.24 1.51
CA LEU A 51 4.27 -21.42 2.79
C LEU A 51 5.19 -20.25 3.13
N ALA A 52 5.89 -19.69 2.14
CA ALA A 52 6.70 -18.49 2.36
C ALA A 52 5.84 -17.27 2.72
N ALA A 53 4.70 -17.09 2.05
CA ALA A 53 3.74 -16.04 2.39
C ALA A 53 3.19 -16.19 3.82
N ASP A 54 2.81 -17.40 4.23
CA ASP A 54 2.31 -17.69 5.57
C ASP A 54 3.36 -17.37 6.65
N ILE A 55 4.62 -17.78 6.44
CA ILE A 55 5.72 -17.46 7.37
C ILE A 55 5.90 -15.94 7.48
N SER A 56 5.93 -15.22 6.36
CA SER A 56 6.01 -13.76 6.35
C SER A 56 4.83 -13.10 7.08
N TYR A 57 3.61 -13.65 6.93
CA TYR A 57 2.45 -13.17 7.68
C TYR A 57 2.52 -13.46 9.17
N ILE A 58 3.03 -14.63 9.58
CA ILE A 58 3.22 -14.95 10.99
C ILE A 58 4.19 -13.94 11.62
N VAL A 59 5.33 -13.70 10.99
CA VAL A 59 6.32 -12.71 11.46
C VAL A 59 5.70 -11.30 11.53
N GLY A 60 5.00 -10.88 10.48
CA GLY A 60 4.31 -9.59 10.45
C GLY A 60 3.23 -9.47 11.54
N THR A 61 2.46 -10.53 11.78
CA THR A 61 1.43 -10.59 12.81
C THR A 61 2.02 -10.46 14.21
N LEU A 62 3.15 -11.12 14.48
CA LEU A 62 3.86 -10.97 15.76
C LEU A 62 4.33 -9.53 15.99
N VAL A 63 4.86 -8.88 14.95
CA VAL A 63 5.23 -7.45 15.02
C VAL A 63 4.01 -6.58 15.29
N LEU A 64 2.88 -6.83 14.62
CA LEU A 64 1.63 -6.10 14.85
C LEU A 64 1.11 -6.29 16.28
N ILE A 65 1.13 -7.51 16.81
CA ILE A 65 0.73 -7.80 18.20
C ILE A 65 1.62 -7.01 19.18
N ALA A 66 2.94 -7.01 18.96
CA ALA A 66 3.86 -6.24 19.79
C ALA A 66 3.58 -4.74 19.74
N LEU A 67 3.28 -4.19 18.55
CA LEU A 67 2.92 -2.78 18.39
C LEU A 67 1.60 -2.44 19.09
N ILE A 68 0.57 -3.28 18.95
CA ILE A 68 -0.73 -3.12 19.63
C ILE A 68 -0.52 -3.10 21.16
N ALA A 69 0.33 -3.99 21.68
CA ALA A 69 0.64 -4.07 23.11
C ALA A 69 1.28 -2.78 23.66
N THR A 70 1.94 -1.97 22.82
CA THR A 70 2.52 -0.69 23.27
C THR A 70 1.47 0.41 23.56
N GLN A 71 0.25 0.26 23.01
CA GLN A 71 -0.84 1.26 23.09
C GLN A 71 -0.49 2.68 22.58
N LYS A 72 0.69 2.87 21.96
CA LYS A 72 1.16 4.17 21.46
C LYS A 72 0.33 4.71 20.29
N PHE A 73 -0.40 3.82 19.62
CA PHE A 73 -1.24 4.14 18.46
C PHE A 73 -2.74 4.18 18.81
N GLY A 74 -3.07 4.29 20.10
CA GLY A 74 -4.43 4.29 20.62
C GLY A 74 -4.80 2.98 21.33
N HIS A 75 -5.94 3.00 22.01
CA HIS A 75 -6.49 1.84 22.69
C HIS A 75 -7.48 1.10 21.78
N PRO A 76 -7.21 -0.17 21.42
CA PRO A 76 -8.12 -0.92 20.57
C PRO A 76 -9.45 -1.20 21.28
N ASP A 77 -10.57 -0.86 20.63
CA ASP A 77 -11.90 -1.30 21.05
C ASP A 77 -12.21 -2.65 20.42
N TRP A 78 -11.95 -3.72 21.17
CA TRP A 78 -12.22 -5.09 20.73
C TRP A 78 -13.72 -5.37 20.50
N SER A 79 -14.61 -4.60 21.14
CA SER A 79 -16.05 -4.76 20.96
C SER A 79 -16.52 -4.27 19.58
N ALA A 80 -15.75 -3.38 18.95
CA ALA A 80 -16.06 -2.84 17.63
C ALA A 80 -15.88 -3.88 16.51
N ILE A 81 -15.09 -4.94 16.72
CA ILE A 81 -14.88 -6.00 15.73
C ILE A 81 -16.20 -6.66 15.32
N ALA A 82 -17.09 -6.90 16.29
CA ALA A 82 -18.41 -7.49 16.03
C ALA A 82 -19.35 -6.56 15.25
N LYS A 83 -19.10 -5.25 15.27
CA LYS A 83 -19.89 -4.22 14.58
C LYS A 83 -19.31 -3.84 13.22
N ALA A 84 -18.06 -4.22 12.94
CA ALA A 84 -17.40 -3.90 11.70
C ALA A 84 -18.12 -4.56 10.50
N PRO A 85 -18.17 -3.89 9.33
CA PRO A 85 -18.76 -4.50 8.14
C PRO A 85 -18.04 -5.81 7.81
N LYS A 86 -18.78 -6.90 7.62
CA LYS A 86 -18.18 -8.25 7.42
C LYS A 86 -17.25 -8.31 6.21
N TRP A 87 -17.52 -7.51 5.18
CA TRP A 87 -16.66 -7.43 3.99
C TRP A 87 -15.28 -6.85 4.31
N SER A 88 -15.10 -6.11 5.41
CA SER A 88 -13.80 -5.57 5.80
C SER A 88 -12.77 -6.68 6.13
N LEU A 89 -13.26 -7.86 6.54
CA LEU A 89 -12.42 -9.04 6.80
C LEU A 89 -11.84 -9.67 5.53
N ILE A 90 -12.44 -9.39 4.36
CA ILE A 90 -11.94 -9.87 3.06
C ILE A 90 -10.58 -9.24 2.72
N GLY A 91 -10.22 -8.11 3.36
CA GLY A 91 -8.92 -7.48 3.22
C GLY A 91 -7.75 -8.44 3.46
N GLY A 92 -7.88 -9.38 4.41
CA GLY A 92 -6.87 -10.42 4.64
C GLY A 92 -6.68 -11.34 3.43
N VAL A 93 -7.79 -11.78 2.81
CA VAL A 93 -7.78 -12.63 1.62
C VAL A 93 -7.14 -11.91 0.42
N LEU A 94 -7.48 -10.63 0.22
CA LEU A 94 -6.89 -9.80 -0.84
C LEU A 94 -5.38 -9.60 -0.62
N GLY A 95 -4.96 -9.43 0.64
CA GLY A 95 -3.56 -9.40 1.03
C GLY A 95 -2.83 -10.70 0.68
N THR A 96 -3.42 -11.86 1.03
CA THR A 96 -2.85 -13.18 0.70
C THR A 96 -2.70 -13.37 -0.80
N TRP A 97 -3.70 -12.96 -1.58
CA TRP A 97 -3.59 -12.96 -3.04
C TRP A 97 -2.44 -12.07 -3.52
N TYR A 98 -2.33 -10.85 -2.99
CA TYR A 98 -1.26 -9.92 -3.35
C TYR A 98 0.13 -10.47 -3.03
N ILE A 99 0.38 -10.96 -1.83
CA ILE A 99 1.71 -11.44 -1.43
C ILE A 99 2.12 -12.69 -2.23
N CYS A 100 1.19 -13.62 -2.46
CA CYS A 100 1.46 -14.83 -3.26
C CYS A 100 1.74 -14.47 -4.72
N SER A 101 0.88 -13.66 -5.35
CA SER A 101 1.04 -13.25 -6.74
C SER A 101 2.31 -12.42 -6.94
N SER A 102 2.56 -11.41 -6.10
CA SER A 102 3.77 -10.60 -6.20
C SER A 102 5.04 -11.43 -5.98
N THR A 103 5.04 -12.38 -5.05
CA THR A 103 6.18 -13.28 -4.81
C THR A 103 6.46 -14.19 -6.01
N TYR A 104 5.41 -14.82 -6.54
CA TYR A 104 5.52 -15.69 -7.71
C TYR A 104 5.97 -14.90 -8.94
N PHE A 105 5.28 -13.81 -9.28
CA PHE A 105 5.60 -13.01 -10.46
C PHE A 105 6.95 -12.29 -10.35
N THR A 106 7.41 -11.90 -9.16
CA THR A 106 8.76 -11.35 -8.98
C THR A 106 9.84 -12.35 -9.43
N SER A 107 9.60 -13.65 -9.25
CA SER A 107 10.54 -14.69 -9.67
C SER A 107 10.49 -14.96 -11.18
N VAL A 108 9.39 -14.61 -11.86
CA VAL A 108 9.16 -14.88 -13.28
C VAL A 108 9.45 -13.67 -14.16
N LEU A 109 8.95 -12.49 -13.77
CA LEU A 109 8.99 -11.24 -14.52
C LEU A 109 10.05 -10.25 -14.01
N GLY A 110 10.67 -10.56 -12.86
CA GLY A 110 11.53 -9.61 -12.14
C GLY A 110 10.74 -8.60 -11.31
N THR A 111 11.42 -8.00 -10.32
CA THR A 111 10.81 -7.14 -9.29
C THR A 111 10.22 -5.86 -9.88
N THR A 112 10.93 -5.19 -10.78
CA THR A 112 10.54 -3.88 -11.33
C THR A 112 9.26 -3.97 -12.16
N LEU A 113 9.18 -4.92 -13.10
CA LEU A 113 8.00 -5.11 -13.94
C LEU A 113 6.80 -5.58 -13.11
N THR A 114 7.01 -6.54 -12.20
CA THR A 114 5.94 -7.05 -11.32
C THR A 114 5.31 -5.94 -10.50
N LEU A 115 6.13 -5.12 -9.82
CA LEU A 115 5.60 -4.05 -8.98
C LEU A 115 5.08 -2.86 -9.79
N GLY A 116 5.64 -2.59 -10.97
CA GLY A 116 5.06 -1.63 -11.91
C GLY A 116 3.62 -2.02 -12.30
N LEU A 117 3.40 -3.29 -12.65
CA LEU A 117 2.07 -3.83 -12.96
C LEU A 117 1.12 -3.80 -11.76
N VAL A 118 1.60 -4.17 -10.57
CA VAL A 118 0.83 -4.08 -9.32
C VAL A 118 0.37 -2.66 -9.07
N VAL A 119 1.29 -1.68 -9.10
CA VAL A 119 0.97 -0.27 -8.87
C VAL A 119 0.01 0.25 -9.94
N GLY A 120 0.18 -0.19 -11.19
CA GLY A 120 -0.77 0.04 -12.29
C GLY A 120 -2.18 -0.42 -11.96
N GLY A 121 -2.33 -1.70 -11.59
CA GLY A 121 -3.62 -2.29 -11.22
C GLY A 121 -4.24 -1.63 -9.98
N GLN A 122 -3.45 -1.36 -8.95
CA GLN A 122 -3.88 -0.65 -7.73
C GLN A 122 -4.37 0.76 -8.05
N SER A 123 -3.67 1.49 -8.93
CA SER A 123 -4.04 2.85 -9.32
C SER A 123 -5.36 2.88 -10.13
N LEU A 124 -5.54 1.93 -11.04
CA LEU A 124 -6.78 1.77 -11.81
C LEU A 124 -7.96 1.41 -10.91
N ALA A 125 -7.80 0.39 -10.05
CA ALA A 125 -8.82 -0.04 -9.12
C ALA A 125 -9.18 1.08 -8.12
N GLY A 126 -8.18 1.77 -7.56
CA GLY A 126 -8.39 2.89 -6.64
C GLY A 126 -9.19 4.03 -7.28
N ILE A 127 -8.95 4.33 -8.55
CA ILE A 127 -9.73 5.33 -9.28
C ILE A 127 -11.19 4.89 -9.47
N ILE A 128 -11.44 3.62 -9.75
CA ILE A 128 -12.80 3.08 -9.86
C ILE A 128 -13.52 3.19 -8.50
N VAL A 129 -12.87 2.70 -7.44
CA VAL A 129 -13.40 2.75 -6.07
C VAL A 129 -13.73 4.18 -5.65
N ASP A 130 -12.79 5.11 -5.84
CA ASP A 130 -12.95 6.53 -5.53
C ASP A 130 -14.05 7.19 -6.35
N HIS A 131 -14.14 6.86 -7.65
CA HIS A 131 -15.09 7.50 -8.54
C HIS A 131 -16.53 7.14 -8.21
N TYR A 132 -16.78 5.86 -7.89
CA TYR A 132 -18.09 5.35 -7.55
C TYR A 132 -18.41 5.41 -6.04
N GLY A 133 -17.45 5.80 -5.19
CA GLY A 133 -17.62 5.84 -3.73
C GLY A 133 -17.88 4.45 -3.15
N TRP A 134 -17.27 3.40 -3.70
CA TRP A 134 -17.44 2.05 -3.19
C TRP A 134 -16.94 1.95 -1.75
N LEU A 135 -17.51 1.02 -0.97
CA LEU A 135 -17.10 0.74 0.42
C LEU A 135 -17.32 1.92 1.39
N ASP A 136 -18.38 2.70 1.15
CA ASP A 136 -18.72 3.91 1.93
C ASP A 136 -17.60 4.97 1.94
N LEU A 137 -16.79 5.00 0.88
CA LEU A 137 -15.72 5.98 0.72
C LEU A 137 -16.24 7.29 0.09
N PRO A 138 -15.61 8.45 0.43
CA PRO A 138 -15.93 9.71 -0.22
C PRO A 138 -15.75 9.62 -1.75
N THR A 139 -16.75 10.09 -2.50
CA THR A 139 -16.68 10.11 -3.95
C THR A 139 -15.69 11.18 -4.43
N HIS A 140 -14.71 10.81 -5.23
CA HIS A 140 -13.78 11.73 -5.88
C HIS A 140 -14.00 11.75 -7.40
N ARG A 141 -14.20 12.94 -7.96
CA ARG A 141 -14.38 13.10 -9.41
C ARG A 141 -13.12 12.67 -10.17
N LEU A 142 -13.33 11.99 -11.29
CA LEU A 142 -12.26 11.66 -12.23
C LEU A 142 -11.80 12.93 -12.97
N THR A 143 -10.76 13.57 -12.46
CA THR A 143 -10.21 14.81 -13.07
C THR A 143 -9.39 14.50 -14.32
N ARG A 144 -9.19 15.51 -15.17
CA ARG A 144 -8.28 15.41 -16.34
C ARG A 144 -6.87 14.98 -15.91
N ASN A 145 -6.38 15.49 -14.78
CA ASN A 145 -5.05 15.17 -14.27
C ASN A 145 -4.94 13.69 -13.85
N ARG A 146 -5.96 13.10 -13.21
CA ARG A 146 -5.96 11.68 -12.85
C ARG A 146 -5.92 10.78 -14.09
N ARG A 147 -6.68 11.12 -15.14
CA ARG A 147 -6.64 10.40 -16.42
C ARG A 147 -5.26 10.48 -17.08
N PHE A 148 -4.65 11.66 -17.08
CA PHE A 148 -3.30 11.85 -17.63
C PHE A 148 -2.26 11.05 -16.84
N ALA A 149 -2.34 11.04 -15.51
CA ALA A 149 -1.44 10.28 -14.65
C ALA A 149 -1.53 8.76 -14.91
N ILE A 150 -2.74 8.20 -15.06
CA ILE A 150 -2.92 6.79 -15.46
C ILE A 150 -2.26 6.54 -16.82
N GLY A 151 -2.47 7.44 -17.80
CA GLY A 151 -1.87 7.31 -19.13
C GLY A 151 -0.34 7.22 -19.06
N LEU A 152 0.30 8.09 -18.27
CA LEU A 152 1.73 8.04 -18.05
C LEU A 152 2.18 6.75 -17.35
N LEU A 153 1.40 6.25 -16.40
CA LEU A 153 1.70 5.00 -15.71
C LEU A 153 1.65 3.80 -16.67
N ILE A 154 0.67 3.76 -17.57
CA ILE A 154 0.57 2.72 -18.61
C ILE A 154 1.77 2.79 -19.55
N VAL A 155 2.17 3.99 -19.99
CA VAL A 155 3.37 4.18 -20.83
C VAL A 155 4.62 3.70 -20.10
N ALA A 156 4.78 4.03 -18.82
CA ALA A 156 5.91 3.57 -18.03
C ALA A 156 5.95 2.03 -17.94
N ILE A 157 4.82 1.39 -17.65
CA ILE A 157 4.71 -0.08 -17.61
C ILE A 157 5.04 -0.70 -18.97
N PHE A 158 4.59 -0.10 -20.08
CA PHE A 158 4.90 -0.57 -21.42
C PHE A 158 6.41 -0.59 -21.71
N PHE A 159 7.15 0.42 -21.25
CA PHE A 159 8.60 0.43 -21.37
C PHE A 159 9.28 -0.58 -20.42
N LEU A 160 8.78 -0.72 -19.20
CA LEU A 160 9.27 -1.74 -18.25
C LEU A 160 9.05 -3.17 -18.77
N ALA A 161 8.04 -3.39 -19.60
CA ALA A 161 7.78 -4.70 -20.20
C ALA A 161 8.74 -5.06 -21.34
N GLN A 162 9.53 -4.10 -21.84
CA GLN A 162 10.49 -4.29 -22.94
C GLN A 162 11.93 -4.44 -22.47
N SER A 163 12.21 -4.16 -21.19
CA SER A 163 13.53 -4.32 -20.57
C SER A 163 13.78 -5.75 -20.12
#